data_AF-A0A2L1S698-F1
#
_entry.id   AF-A0A2L1S698-F1
#
_cell.length_a   1.000
_cell.length_b   1.000
_cell.length_c   1.000
_cell.angle_alpha   90.00
_cell.angle_beta   90.00
_cell.angle_gamma   90.00
#
_symmetry.space_group_name_H-M   'P 1'
#
loop_
_entity.id
_entity.type
_entity.pdbx_description
1 polymer ?
#
loop_
_entity_poly.entity_id
_entity_poly.type
_entity_poly.pdbx_seq_one_letter_code
_entity_poly.pdbx_strand_id
1 'polypeptide(L)' 'MSLPARLRLTLLMTLAVYPVVTLYLYVLMPLTNGWDIWQRSLILVPMMSATIVLAVVPFINKRFSAFIAGRKTATA' A
#
# COMPACT_ATOMS: atom_id res chain seq x y z
N MET A 1 21.25 0.18 6.38
CA MET A 1 20.54 0.83 5.25
C MET A 1 20.97 2.28 5.17
N SER A 2 21.57 2.72 4.07
CA SER A 2 21.93 4.13 3.87
C SER A 2 20.66 5.00 3.77
N LEU A 3 20.73 6.24 4.29
CA LEU A 3 19.65 7.24 4.19
C LEU A 3 19.01 7.33 2.78
N PRO A 4 19.77 7.35 1.66
CA PRO A 4 19.18 7.37 0.31
C PRO A 4 18.35 6.12 -0.04
N ALA A 5 18.67 4.94 0.51
CA ALA A 5 17.88 3.73 0.27
C ALA A 5 16.52 3.78 1.00
N ARG A 6 16.50 4.33 2.23
CA ARG A 6 15.26 4.55 2.99
C ARG A 6 14.36 5.55 2.27
N LEU A 7 14.92 6.64 1.75
CA LEU A 7 14.16 7.67 1.06
C LEU A 7 13.51 7.14 -0.23
N ARG A 8 14.25 6.36 -1.03
CA ARG A 8 13.70 5.68 -2.22
C ARG A 8 12.57 4.71 -1.86
N LEU A 9 12.74 3.96 -0.78
CA LEU A 9 11.74 3.00 -0.31
C LEU A 9 10.47 3.71 0.18
N THR A 10 10.61 4.79 0.96
CA THR A 10 9.48 5.63 1.39
C THR A 10 8.73 6.21 0.19
N LEU A 11 9.44 6.77 -0.80
CA LEU A 11 8.83 7.39 -1.97
C LEU A 11 8.08 6.37 -2.82
N LEU A 12 8.66 5.17 -3.00
CA LEU A 12 8.00 4.03 -3.65
C LEU A 12 6.73 3.59 -2.90
N MET A 13 6.80 3.50 -1.58
CA MET A 13 5.64 3.14 -0.75
C MET A 13 4.53 4.19 -0.85
N THR A 14 4.87 5.48 -0.73
CA THR A 14 3.90 6.57 -0.87
C THR A 14 3.24 6.55 -2.25
N LEU A 15 4.02 6.40 -3.32
CA LEU A 15 3.51 6.43 -4.69
C LEU A 15 2.64 5.21 -5.03
N ALA A 16 2.89 4.06 -4.38
CA ALA A 16 2.09 2.86 -4.57
C ALA A 16 0.83 2.80 -3.68
N VAL A 17 0.90 3.30 -2.44
CA VAL A 17 -0.25 3.33 -1.53
C VAL A 17 -1.27 4.39 -1.93
N TYR A 18 -0.80 5.57 -2.38
CA TYR A 18 -1.67 6.69 -2.78
C TYR A 18 -2.77 6.31 -3.77
N PRO A 19 -2.49 5.70 -4.94
CA PRO A 19 -3.54 5.34 -5.90
C PRO A 19 -4.50 4.29 -5.37
N VAL A 20 -4.07 3.39 -4.47
CA VAL A 20 -4.93 2.37 -3.88
C VAL A 20 -5.94 3.01 -2.94
N VAL A 21 -5.47 3.94 -2.09
CA VAL A 21 -6.35 4.73 -1.21
C VAL A 21 -7.32 5.57 -2.04
N THR A 22 -6.84 6.24 -3.09
CA THR A 22 -7.68 7.04 -3.98
C THR A 22 -8.74 6.17 -4.67
N LEU A 23 -8.38 5.01 -5.22
CA LEU A 23 -9.34 4.11 -5.86
C LEU A 23 -10.43 3.67 -4.88
N TYR A 24 -10.04 3.30 -3.67
CA TYR A 24 -10.99 2.93 -2.63
C TYR A 24 -11.94 4.09 -2.29
N LEU A 25 -11.42 5.31 -2.16
CA LEU A 25 -12.26 6.48 -1.90
C LEU A 25 -13.26 6.70 -3.03
N TYR A 26 -12.83 6.58 -4.30
CA TYR A 26 -13.72 6.72 -5.46
C TYR A 26 -14.77 5.61 -5.57
N VAL A 27 -14.48 4.39 -5.13
CA VAL A 27 -15.45 3.29 -5.14
C VAL A 27 -16.37 3.32 -3.92
N LEU A 28 -15.84 3.58 -2.73
CA LEU A 28 -16.63 3.57 -1.50
C LEU A 28 -17.44 4.85 -1.31
N MET A 29 -16.98 6.02 -1.76
CA MET A 29 -17.77 7.26 -1.69
C MET A 29 -19.17 7.15 -2.31
N PRO A 30 -19.35 6.62 -3.53
CA PRO A 30 -20.70 6.46 -4.07
C PRO A 30 -21.45 5.31 -3.37
N LEU A 31 -20.77 4.23 -2.97
CA LEU A 31 -21.43 3.06 -2.35
C LEU A 31 -21.98 3.33 -0.95
N THR A 32 -21.32 4.18 -0.18
CA THR A 32 -21.69 4.47 1.21
C THR A 32 -22.38 5.82 1.32
N ASN A 33 -22.98 6.32 0.25
CA ASN A 33 -23.64 7.63 0.21
C ASN A 33 -24.85 7.62 1.17
N GLY A 34 -24.89 8.56 2.11
CA GLY A 34 -25.88 8.60 3.20
C GLY A 34 -25.48 7.86 4.49
N TRP A 35 -24.31 7.23 4.54
CA TRP A 35 -23.78 6.62 5.77
C TRP A 35 -23.02 7.66 6.60
N ASP A 36 -23.17 7.59 7.92
CA ASP A 36 -22.35 8.40 8.82
C ASP A 36 -20.86 8.04 8.68
N ILE A 37 -20.01 9.04 8.92
CA ILE A 37 -18.55 8.92 8.78
C ILE A 37 -17.97 7.73 9.56
N TRP A 38 -18.54 7.38 10.72
CA TRP A 38 -18.05 6.29 11.55
C TRP A 38 -18.35 4.91 10.93
N GLN A 39 -19.51 4.73 10.30
CA GLN A 39 -19.90 3.48 9.63
C GLN A 39 -19.03 3.26 8.39
N ARG A 40 -18.80 4.34 7.62
CA ARG A 40 -17.84 4.35 6.51
C ARG A 40 -16.45 3.93 6.98
N SER A 41 -15.94 4.58 8.03
CA SER A 41 -14.57 4.35 8.52
C SER A 41 -14.39 2.92 9.05
N LEU A 42 -15.41 2.37 9.72
CA LEU A 42 -15.42 0.99 10.22
C LEU A 42 -15.22 -0.05 9.12
N ILE A 43 -15.71 0.22 7.91
CA ILE A 43 -15.57 -0.70 6.77
C ILE A 43 -14.33 -0.35 5.95
N LEU A 44 -14.15 0.94 5.67
CA LEU A 44 -13.13 1.47 4.76
C LEU A 44 -11.72 1.21 5.29
N VAL A 45 -11.48 1.44 6.58
CA VAL A 45 -10.15 1.25 7.20
C VAL A 45 -9.67 -0.21 7.16
N PRO A 46 -10.43 -1.20 7.66
CA PRO A 46 -9.97 -2.59 7.62
C PRO A 46 -9.88 -3.16 6.20
N MET A 47 -10.77 -2.75 5.30
CA MET A 47 -10.69 -3.13 3.88
C MET A 47 -9.41 -2.59 3.23
N MET A 48 -9.11 -1.30 3.42
CA MET A 48 -7.89 -0.68 2.90
C MET A 48 -6.65 -1.33 3.52
N SER A 49 -6.61 -1.52 4.85
CA SER A 49 -5.44 -2.07 5.53
C SER A 49 -5.18 -3.53 5.13
N ALA A 50 -6.21 -4.36 5.03
CA ALA A 50 -6.10 -5.72 4.53
C ALA A 50 -5.59 -5.75 3.09
N THR A 51 -6.13 -4.90 2.21
CA THR A 51 -5.68 -4.79 0.82
C THR A 51 -4.21 -4.36 0.75
N ILE A 52 -3.80 -3.40 1.58
CA ILE A 52 -2.42 -2.93 1.59
C ILE A 52 -1.48 -4.05 2.05
N VAL A 53 -1.78 -4.71 3.17
CA VAL A 53 -0.91 -5.75 3.74
C VAL A 53 -0.86 -7.01 2.87
N LEU A 54 -1.99 -7.43 2.30
CA LEU A 54 -2.10 -8.68 1.55
C LEU A 54 -1.82 -8.55 0.05
N ALA A 55 -2.04 -7.38 -0.56
CA ALA A 55 -1.82 -7.16 -1.99
C ALA A 55 -0.71 -6.14 -2.25
N VAL A 56 -0.77 -4.95 -1.67
CA VAL A 56 0.15 -3.84 -2.02
C VAL A 56 1.57 -4.13 -1.54
N VAL A 57 1.75 -4.54 -0.27
CA VAL A 57 3.05 -4.89 0.30
C VAL A 57 3.72 -6.02 -0.49
N PRO A 58 3.08 -7.18 -0.78
CA PRO A 58 3.71 -8.21 -1.58
C PRO A 58 3.85 -7.82 -3.05
N PHE A 59 3.01 -6.95 -3.61
CA PHE A 59 3.18 -6.46 -4.99
C PHE A 59 4.39 -5.53 -5.12
N ILE A 60 4.57 -4.60 -4.18
CA ILE A 60 5.76 -3.73 -4.15
C ILE A 60 7.00 -4.54 -3.85
N ASN A 61 6.95 -5.48 -2.88
CA ASN A 61 8.07 -6.39 -2.69
C ASN A 61 8.32 -7.23 -3.96
N LYS A 62 7.31 -7.83 -4.60
CA LYS A 62 7.55 -8.63 -5.82
C LYS A 62 8.08 -7.81 -7.00
N ARG A 63 7.60 -6.58 -7.20
CA ARG A 63 7.94 -5.72 -8.35
C ARG A 63 9.20 -4.87 -8.14
N PHE A 64 9.42 -4.39 -6.92
CA PHE A 64 10.55 -3.55 -6.54
C PHE A 64 11.54 -4.22 -5.61
N SER A 65 11.28 -5.40 -5.02
CA SER A 65 12.36 -6.22 -4.44
C SER A 65 13.29 -6.76 -5.51
N ALA A 66 12.94 -6.83 -6.80
CA ALA A 66 13.96 -7.09 -7.82
C ALA A 66 14.92 -5.89 -8.00
N PHE A 67 14.44 -4.67 -7.72
CA PHE A 67 15.24 -3.43 -7.82
C PHE A 67 15.95 -3.08 -6.49
N ILE A 68 15.42 -3.54 -5.35
CA ILE A 68 16.00 -3.38 -4.01
C ILE A 68 16.88 -4.59 -3.64
N ALA A 69 16.52 -5.82 -4.07
CA ALA A 69 17.39 -6.99 -4.00
C ALA A 69 18.34 -6.99 -5.21
N GLY A 70 19.20 -5.97 -5.26
CA GLY A 70 20.56 -6.26 -5.69
C GLY A 70 21.11 -7.31 -4.72
N ARG A 71 21.11 -8.58 -5.14
CA ARG A 71 21.68 -9.73 -4.41
C ARG A 71 20.89 -10.10 -3.13
N LYS A 72 19.90 -11.00 -3.26
CA LYS A 72 19.79 -12.05 -2.24
C LYS A 72 21.12 -12.81 -2.34
N THR A 73 22.08 -12.46 -1.48
CA THR A 73 23.21 -13.35 -1.21
C THR A 73 22.59 -14.68 -0.82
N ALA A 74 22.87 -15.68 -1.63
CA ALA A 74 22.80 -17.06 -1.20
C ALA A 74 23.66 -17.18 0.06
N THR A 75 23.02 -17.43 1.18
CA THR A 75 23.65 -17.97 2.39
C THR A 75 22.76 -19.17 2.71
N ALA A 76 23.09 -20.32 2.13
CA ALA A 76 24.12 -21.27 2.57
C ALA A 76 23.56 -22.12 3.72
#